data_AF-A0A8S4SLD6-F1
#
_entry.id   AF-A0A8S4SLD6-F1
#
_cell.length_a   1.000
_cell.length_b   1.000
_cell.length_c   1.000
_cell.angle_alpha   90.00
_cell.angle_beta   90.00
_cell.angle_gamma   90.00
#
_symmetry.space_group_name_H-M   'P 1'
#
loop_
_entity.id
_entity.type
_entity.pdbx_description
1 polymer ?
#
loop_
_entity_poly.entity_id
_entity_poly.type
_entity_poly.pdbx_seq_one_letter_code
_entity_poly.pdbx_strand_id
1 'polypeptide(L)'
;MIGRVSVQGVDSGQGPTPFGSFAIWSEVVEETENEKTNSTKIINSHSFGTFQAYDAQTKSHETCKSAVENATAHPKTEVQVIWSAPTIAVDSCVRLCARATQTEGSKSSVLARKLCPAPVTATLSRQPPILEPCCACDEAKYEVTFEGLWSRNTHPREFPPEGARAHFGDVIGASHNAQYRVWQEGRVASMGLRRLADDGTTTALEKELKAEARLKSSVTYYIVIV
;
A
#
# COMPACT_ATOMS: atom_id res chain seq x y z
N MET A 1 3.50 -8.47 -0.68
CA MET A 1 2.59 -7.47 -1.29
C MET A 1 2.38 -7.85 -2.75
N ILE A 2 1.17 -7.71 -3.28
CA ILE A 2 0.87 -7.83 -4.71
C ILE A 2 0.27 -6.49 -5.16
N GLY A 3 0.63 -6.00 -6.34
CA GLY A 3 0.12 -4.73 -6.85
C GLY A 3 0.14 -4.63 -8.37
N ARG A 4 -0.77 -3.82 -8.92
CA ARG A 4 -0.80 -3.49 -10.36
C ARG A 4 0.21 -2.39 -10.67
N VAL A 5 1.05 -2.62 -11.67
CA VAL A 5 1.94 -1.64 -12.29
C VAL A 5 1.33 -1.28 -13.65
N SER A 6 1.34 0.00 -14.00
CA SER A 6 0.89 0.48 -15.31
C SER A 6 1.96 1.36 -15.95
N VAL A 7 2.06 1.28 -17.28
CA VAL A 7 2.88 2.15 -18.13
C VAL A 7 1.95 2.78 -19.15
N GLN A 8 1.81 4.10 -19.07
CA GLN A 8 0.97 4.90 -19.98
C GLN A 8 1.86 5.81 -20.83
N GLY A 9 1.57 5.89 -22.12
CA GLY A 9 2.17 6.87 -23.02
C GLY A 9 1.35 8.16 -23.01
N VAL A 10 1.97 9.28 -22.67
CA VAL A 10 1.32 10.60 -22.59
C VAL A 10 2.28 11.64 -23.17
N ASP A 11 1.79 12.48 -24.08
CA ASP A 11 2.50 13.67 -24.54
C ASP A 11 1.93 14.96 -23.91
N SER A 12 2.80 15.94 -23.73
CA SER A 12 2.59 17.16 -22.95
C SER A 12 1.69 18.18 -23.66
N GLY A 13 0.42 17.82 -23.83
CA GLY A 13 -0.63 18.64 -24.44
C GLY A 13 -1.47 17.91 -25.49
N GLN A 14 -1.03 16.73 -25.95
CA GLN A 14 -1.71 15.95 -27.00
C GLN A 14 -2.44 14.70 -26.48
N GLY A 15 -2.23 14.30 -25.22
CA GLY A 15 -2.97 13.22 -24.57
C GLY A 15 -2.35 11.82 -24.76
N PRO A 16 -3.17 10.74 -24.72
CA PRO A 16 -2.69 9.37 -24.80
C PRO A 16 -1.91 9.10 -26.09
N THR A 17 -0.64 8.72 -25.94
CA THR A 17 0.32 8.62 -27.04
C THR A 17 0.76 7.16 -27.22
N PRO A 18 0.65 6.59 -28.43
CA PRO A 18 0.94 5.17 -28.63
C PRO A 18 2.44 4.86 -28.68
N PHE A 19 2.85 3.77 -28.03
CA PHE A 19 4.16 3.14 -28.13
C PHE A 19 4.07 1.75 -28.79
N GLY A 20 5.07 1.36 -29.57
CA GLY A 20 5.06 0.09 -30.33
C GLY A 20 5.55 -1.11 -29.50
N SER A 21 6.54 -0.88 -28.64
CA SER A 21 7.18 -1.89 -27.80
C SER A 21 7.51 -1.33 -26.42
N PHE A 22 7.62 -2.24 -25.44
CA PHE A 22 7.92 -1.91 -24.05
C PHE A 22 8.66 -3.06 -23.37
N ALA A 23 9.36 -2.73 -22.28
CA ALA A 23 9.84 -3.70 -21.30
C ALA A 23 9.63 -3.15 -19.88
N ILE A 24 9.22 -4.00 -18.94
CA ILE A 24 9.13 -3.70 -17.50
C ILE A 24 9.95 -4.75 -16.77
N TRP A 25 10.79 -4.34 -15.82
CA TRP A 25 11.65 -5.24 -15.05
C TRP A 25 11.83 -4.75 -13.61
N SER A 26 12.42 -5.58 -12.77
CA SER A 26 12.85 -5.21 -11.42
C SER A 26 14.33 -5.49 -11.20
N GLU A 27 14.99 -4.61 -10.46
CA GLU A 27 16.41 -4.67 -10.11
C GLU A 27 16.62 -4.18 -8.67
N VAL A 28 17.73 -4.55 -8.03
CA VAL A 28 18.07 -4.06 -6.68
C VAL A 28 18.73 -2.69 -6.78
N VAL A 29 18.48 -1.82 -5.80
CA VAL A 29 19.32 -0.63 -5.62
C VAL A 29 20.55 -1.05 -4.82
N GLU A 30 21.66 -1.33 -5.51
CA GLU A 30 22.97 -1.42 -4.86
C GLU A 30 23.35 -0.03 -4.33
N GLU A 31 23.39 0.12 -3.01
CA GLU A 31 23.79 1.36 -2.37
C GLU A 31 25.33 1.43 -2.41
N THR A 32 25.83 2.25 -3.33
CA THR A 32 27.25 2.33 -3.71
C THR A 32 28.03 3.17 -2.71
N GLU A 33 28.12 2.68 -1.48
CA GLU A 33 29.19 3.09 -0.57
C GLU A 33 30.56 2.66 -1.13
N ASN A 34 31.53 3.54 -0.95
CA ASN A 34 32.75 3.55 -1.75
C ASN A 34 33.86 2.72 -1.08
N GLU A 35 33.78 1.39 -1.13
CA GLU A 35 34.88 0.55 -0.61
C GLU A 35 35.25 -0.66 -1.48
N LYS A 36 36.55 -0.78 -1.78
CA LYS A 36 37.12 -1.84 -2.60
C LYS A 36 37.49 -3.06 -1.75
N THR A 37 36.59 -4.02 -1.60
CA THR A 37 36.96 -5.37 -1.13
C THR A 37 36.51 -6.45 -2.10
N ASN A 38 37.49 -7.15 -2.70
CA ASN A 38 37.25 -8.39 -3.42
C ASN A 38 36.70 -9.45 -2.45
N SER A 39 35.39 -9.65 -2.46
CA SER A 39 34.73 -10.75 -1.76
C SER A 39 33.85 -11.49 -2.75
N THR A 40 34.26 -12.70 -3.13
CA THR A 40 33.46 -13.65 -3.92
C THR A 40 32.24 -14.10 -3.13
N LYS A 41 31.21 -13.24 -3.07
CA LYS A 41 29.93 -13.54 -2.43
C LYS A 41 29.03 -14.28 -3.40
N ILE A 42 28.76 -15.51 -3.01
CA ILE A 42 27.80 -16.50 -3.54
C ILE A 42 26.62 -15.83 -4.28
N ILE A 43 26.35 -16.31 -5.50
CA ILE A 43 25.18 -15.92 -6.29
C ILE A 43 23.91 -16.55 -5.67
N ASN A 44 23.53 -16.06 -4.50
CA ASN A 44 22.22 -16.34 -3.93
C ASN A 44 21.16 -15.73 -4.85
N SER A 45 20.10 -16.51 -5.12
CA SER A 45 19.01 -16.11 -6.00
C SER A 45 18.16 -15.03 -5.33
N HIS A 46 18.61 -13.78 -5.39
CA HIS A 46 17.82 -12.61 -5.04
C HIS A 46 16.54 -12.64 -5.87
N SER A 47 15.42 -12.93 -5.22
CA SER A 47 14.12 -12.88 -5.87
C SER A 47 13.72 -11.41 -6.00
N PHE A 48 13.70 -10.87 -7.21
CA PHE A 48 13.35 -9.47 -7.48
C PHE A 48 11.82 -9.25 -7.53
N GLY A 49 11.05 -10.19 -6.97
CA GLY A 49 9.63 -10.36 -7.22
C GLY A 49 9.35 -11.01 -8.59
N THR A 50 8.09 -11.38 -8.79
CA THR A 50 7.62 -12.00 -10.04
C THR A 50 6.58 -11.11 -10.70
N PHE A 51 6.68 -10.99 -12.03
CA PHE A 51 5.66 -10.34 -12.84
C PHE A 51 4.68 -11.39 -13.41
N GLN A 52 3.43 -11.00 -13.54
CA GLN A 52 2.38 -11.74 -14.23
C GLN A 52 1.71 -10.79 -15.23
N ALA A 53 1.44 -11.28 -16.43
CA ALA A 53 0.70 -10.52 -17.44
C ALA A 53 -0.74 -10.28 -16.96
N TYR A 54 -1.24 -9.06 -17.12
CA TYR A 54 -2.65 -8.74 -16.84
C TYR A 54 -3.56 -9.13 -18.02
N ASP A 55 -3.02 -9.11 -19.23
CA ASP A 55 -3.71 -9.38 -20.48
C ASP A 55 -2.81 -10.09 -21.52
N ALA A 56 -3.37 -10.37 -22.70
CA ALA A 56 -2.64 -10.99 -23.82
C ALA A 56 -1.69 -10.01 -24.56
N GLN A 57 -1.52 -8.77 -24.11
CA GLN A 57 -0.58 -7.81 -24.73
C GLN A 57 0.84 -7.91 -24.17
N THR A 58 1.01 -8.64 -23.06
CA THR A 58 2.27 -8.79 -22.32
C THR A 58 2.73 -10.24 -22.28
N LYS A 59 4.02 -10.50 -22.46
CA LYS A 59 4.65 -11.82 -22.22
C LYS A 59 5.80 -11.72 -21.21
N SER A 60 6.09 -12.81 -20.50
CA SER A 60 7.30 -12.93 -19.68
C SER A 60 8.54 -13.02 -20.55
N HIS A 61 9.61 -12.32 -20.17
CA HIS A 61 10.87 -12.35 -20.90
C HIS A 61 11.59 -13.69 -20.68
N GLU A 62 11.91 -14.41 -21.75
CA GLU A 62 12.33 -15.82 -21.70
C GLU A 62 13.58 -16.05 -20.84
N THR A 63 14.56 -15.13 -20.90
CA THR A 63 15.80 -15.22 -20.11
C THR A 63 15.75 -14.52 -18.76
N CYS A 64 14.68 -13.77 -18.44
CA CYS A 64 14.58 -12.97 -17.22
C CYS A 64 13.20 -13.07 -16.58
N LYS A 65 13.06 -13.94 -15.57
CA LYS A 65 11.80 -14.18 -14.84
C LYS A 65 11.27 -12.95 -14.07
N SER A 66 12.11 -11.95 -13.88
CA SER A 66 11.75 -10.66 -13.27
C SER A 66 11.66 -9.53 -14.32
N ALA A 67 11.35 -9.88 -15.57
CA ALA A 67 11.01 -8.95 -16.64
C ALA A 67 9.85 -9.45 -17.52
N VAL A 68 9.15 -8.50 -18.11
CA VAL A 68 8.04 -8.68 -19.06
C VAL A 68 8.17 -7.68 -20.21
N GLU A 69 7.66 -8.08 -21.37
CA GLU A 69 7.82 -7.37 -22.64
C GLU A 69 6.54 -7.47 -23.49
N ASN A 70 6.49 -6.78 -24.63
CA ASN A 70 5.33 -6.83 -25.52
C ASN A 70 5.14 -8.22 -26.16
N ALA A 71 3.94 -8.79 -26.01
CA ALA A 71 3.54 -10.01 -26.72
C ALA A 71 3.29 -9.76 -28.21
N THR A 72 2.85 -8.55 -28.57
CA THR A 72 2.52 -8.14 -29.94
C THR A 72 3.17 -6.80 -30.28
N ALA A 73 3.45 -6.56 -31.57
CA ALA A 73 3.96 -5.28 -32.08
C ALA A 73 2.87 -4.22 -32.35
N HIS A 74 1.61 -4.49 -31.97
CA HIS A 74 0.53 -3.50 -32.11
C HIS A 74 0.79 -2.28 -31.22
N PRO A 75 0.51 -1.04 -31.68
CA PRO A 75 0.66 0.15 -30.86
C PRO A 75 -0.27 0.14 -29.64
N LYS A 76 0.21 0.61 -28.48
CA LYS A 76 -0.50 0.61 -27.19
C LYS A 76 -0.38 1.98 -26.53
N THR A 77 -1.44 2.47 -25.89
CA THR A 77 -1.41 3.70 -25.08
C THR A 77 -1.24 3.41 -23.59
N GLU A 78 -1.66 2.24 -23.12
CA GLU A 78 -1.42 1.73 -21.77
C GLU A 78 -1.06 0.23 -21.81
N VAL A 79 -0.22 -0.20 -20.88
CA VAL A 79 0.03 -1.61 -20.54
C VAL A 79 -0.04 -1.78 -19.02
N GLN A 80 -0.65 -2.87 -18.56
CA GLN A 80 -0.79 -3.21 -17.15
C GLN A 80 -0.18 -4.59 -16.85
N VAL A 81 0.48 -4.71 -15.70
CA VAL A 81 1.05 -5.98 -15.21
C VAL A 81 0.85 -6.11 -13.71
N ILE A 82 0.79 -7.33 -13.21
CA ILE A 82 0.75 -7.61 -11.77
C ILE A 82 2.18 -7.91 -11.32
N TRP A 83 2.67 -7.20 -10.30
CA TRP A 83 3.94 -7.50 -9.65
C TRP A 83 3.70 -8.04 -8.24
N SER A 84 4.28 -9.21 -7.96
CA SER A 84 4.30 -9.82 -6.64
C SER A 84 5.66 -9.58 -5.99
N ALA A 85 5.68 -8.82 -4.90
CA ALA A 85 6.88 -8.57 -4.12
C ALA A 85 7.43 -9.89 -3.54
N PRO A 86 8.77 -10.06 -3.50
CA PRO A 86 9.40 -11.28 -3.03
C PRO A 86 9.14 -11.55 -1.54
N THR A 87 8.98 -12.81 -1.19
CA THR A 87 8.67 -13.27 0.18
C THR A 87 9.90 -13.36 1.11
N ILE A 88 11.11 -13.22 0.58
CA ILE A 88 12.39 -13.45 1.30
C ILE A 88 13.34 -12.24 1.15
N ALA A 89 12.81 -11.05 0.90
CA ALA A 89 13.61 -9.83 0.82
C ALA A 89 13.88 -9.25 2.22
N VAL A 90 15.06 -9.57 2.75
CA VAL A 90 15.67 -8.90 3.91
C VAL A 90 16.10 -7.48 3.53
N ASP A 91 15.45 -6.46 4.09
CA ASP A 91 15.79 -5.02 4.10
C ASP A 91 16.27 -4.34 2.79
N SER A 92 16.12 -5.00 1.64
CA SER A 92 16.57 -4.53 0.34
C SER A 92 15.46 -3.81 -0.43
N CYS A 93 15.71 -2.57 -0.87
CA CYS A 93 14.79 -1.86 -1.76
C CYS A 93 14.89 -2.34 -3.21
N VAL A 94 13.75 -2.65 -3.81
CA VAL A 94 13.61 -3.02 -5.23
C VAL A 94 13.28 -1.78 -6.05
N ARG A 95 13.97 -1.58 -7.17
CA ARG A 95 13.65 -0.56 -8.17
C ARG A 95 12.86 -1.23 -9.30
N LEU A 96 11.60 -0.85 -9.46
CA LEU A 96 10.80 -1.22 -10.63
C LEU A 96 11.14 -0.25 -11.75
N CYS A 97 11.44 -0.78 -12.93
CA CYS A 97 11.82 -0.01 -14.10
C CYS A 97 10.97 -0.35 -15.31
N ALA A 98 10.73 0.65 -16.15
CA ALA A 98 9.99 0.51 -17.39
C ALA A 98 10.65 1.33 -18.50
N ARG A 99 10.63 0.79 -19.72
CA ARG A 99 10.99 1.48 -20.96
C ARG A 99 9.87 1.28 -21.95
N ALA A 100 9.47 2.35 -22.63
CA ALA A 100 8.65 2.30 -23.83
C ALA A 100 9.43 2.90 -25.01
N THR A 101 9.11 2.44 -26.21
CA THR A 101 9.68 3.00 -27.46
C THR A 101 8.57 3.33 -28.45
N GLN A 102 8.52 4.62 -28.79
CA GLN A 102 7.76 5.15 -29.90
C GLN A 102 8.51 4.89 -31.22
N THR A 103 7.79 4.78 -32.32
CA THR A 103 8.35 4.46 -33.65
C THR A 103 9.37 5.52 -34.10
N GLU A 104 10.54 5.04 -34.53
CA GLU A 104 11.72 5.75 -35.08
C GLU A 104 12.08 7.16 -34.56
N GLY A 105 13.27 7.27 -33.96
CA GLY A 105 13.95 8.54 -33.68
C GLY A 105 13.72 9.17 -32.29
N SER A 106 12.70 8.73 -31.55
CA SER A 106 12.40 9.27 -30.21
C SER A 106 13.41 8.81 -29.14
N LYS A 107 13.76 9.71 -28.20
CA LYS A 107 14.74 9.44 -27.13
C LYS A 107 14.14 8.51 -26.07
N SER A 108 14.50 7.23 -26.11
CA SER A 108 14.03 6.26 -25.12
C SER A 108 14.64 6.51 -23.73
N SER A 109 13.83 7.01 -22.79
CA SER A 109 14.15 7.11 -21.38
C SER A 109 13.71 5.87 -20.59
N VAL A 110 14.29 5.64 -19.42
CA VAL A 110 13.85 4.62 -18.46
C VAL A 110 13.10 5.30 -17.32
N LEU A 111 11.84 4.92 -17.12
CA LEU A 111 11.06 5.29 -15.94
C LEU A 111 11.43 4.34 -14.80
N ALA A 112 11.58 4.86 -13.58
CA ALA A 112 12.01 4.06 -12.43
C ALA A 112 11.32 4.48 -11.13
N ARG A 113 10.97 3.52 -10.27
CA ARG A 113 10.38 3.75 -8.94
C ARG A 113 11.02 2.83 -7.90
N LYS A 114 11.69 3.40 -6.88
CA LYS A 114 12.22 2.65 -5.72
C LYS A 114 11.04 2.28 -4.81
N LEU A 115 10.95 1.01 -4.44
CA LEU A 115 10.04 0.46 -3.44
C LEU A 115 10.91 -0.17 -2.34
N CYS A 116 10.67 0.21 -1.08
CA CYS A 116 11.39 -0.31 0.06
C CYS A 116 10.45 -1.10 0.98
N PRO A 117 10.96 -2.05 1.78
CA PRO A 117 10.26 -2.53 2.97
C PRO A 117 9.84 -1.35 3.86
N ALA A 118 8.68 -1.45 4.51
CA ALA A 118 8.29 -0.47 5.52
C ALA A 118 9.18 -0.67 6.76
N PRO A 119 9.82 0.37 7.31
CA PRO A 119 10.70 0.21 8.47
C PRO A 119 9.90 -0.27 9.67
N VAL A 120 10.32 -1.41 10.24
CA VAL A 120 9.63 -2.11 11.35
C VAL A 120 9.45 -1.28 12.62
N THR A 121 10.21 -0.19 12.77
CA THR A 121 10.09 0.77 13.88
C THR A 121 9.01 1.83 13.68
N ALA A 122 8.51 2.04 12.46
CA ALA A 122 7.49 3.05 12.16
C ALA A 122 6.05 2.50 12.13
N THR A 123 5.89 1.18 12.01
CA THR A 123 4.60 0.53 11.73
C THR A 123 3.68 0.35 12.95
N LEU A 124 4.22 0.37 14.18
CA LEU A 124 3.46 0.07 15.39
C LEU A 124 2.81 1.30 16.07
N SER A 125 3.21 2.53 15.73
CA SER A 125 2.76 3.72 16.48
C SER A 125 2.57 4.99 15.64
N ARG A 126 2.76 4.96 14.31
CA ARG A 126 2.63 6.15 13.47
C ARG A 126 1.61 5.93 12.36
N GLN A 127 0.56 6.75 12.35
CA GLN A 127 -0.42 6.76 11.25
C GLN A 127 0.32 6.97 9.90
N PRO A 128 0.06 6.13 8.88
CA PRO A 128 0.64 6.34 7.56
C PRO A 128 0.18 7.69 6.96
N PRO A 129 0.98 8.32 6.08
CA PRO A 129 0.58 9.55 5.42
C PRO A 129 -0.71 9.33 4.61
N ILE A 130 -1.61 10.31 4.66
CA ILE A 130 -2.81 10.33 3.81
C ILE A 130 -2.37 10.40 2.35
N LEU A 131 -2.92 9.51 1.52
CA LEU A 131 -2.68 9.46 0.08
C LEU A 131 -3.87 10.12 -0.64
N GLU A 132 -3.73 11.39 -0.99
CA GLU A 132 -4.63 12.09 -1.92
C GLU A 132 -3.85 12.62 -3.13
N PRO A 133 -4.41 12.60 -4.35
CA PRO A 133 -5.73 12.04 -4.69
C PRO A 133 -5.72 10.51 -4.69
N CYS A 134 -6.86 9.90 -4.33
CA CYS A 134 -7.06 8.46 -4.53
C CYS A 134 -7.22 8.18 -6.03
N CYS A 135 -6.49 7.19 -6.55
CA CYS A 135 -6.53 6.79 -7.96
C CYS A 135 -7.26 5.45 -8.20
N ALA A 136 -8.02 4.96 -7.22
CA ALA A 136 -8.91 3.81 -7.39
C ALA A 136 -10.25 4.28 -7.98
N CYS A 137 -10.70 3.60 -9.03
CA CYS A 137 -11.96 3.92 -9.71
C CYS A 137 -13.18 3.19 -9.09
N ASP A 138 -12.93 2.08 -8.40
CA ASP A 138 -13.95 1.12 -7.96
C ASP A 138 -14.05 1.07 -6.43
N GLU A 139 -15.26 0.85 -5.90
CA GLU A 139 -15.47 0.65 -4.46
C GLU A 139 -15.02 -0.77 -4.03
N ALA A 140 -14.31 -0.84 -2.89
CA ALA A 140 -13.90 -2.10 -2.28
C ALA A 140 -14.58 -2.30 -0.92
N LYS A 141 -14.96 -3.55 -0.63
CA LYS A 141 -15.52 -3.96 0.67
C LYS A 141 -14.45 -4.70 1.46
N TYR A 142 -14.36 -4.37 2.75
CA TYR A 142 -13.39 -4.95 3.69
C TYR A 142 -14.12 -5.54 4.89
N GLU A 143 -13.63 -6.69 5.36
CA GLU A 143 -13.91 -7.22 6.68
C GLU A 143 -12.77 -6.79 7.62
N VAL A 144 -13.09 -6.43 8.86
CA VAL A 144 -12.09 -5.98 9.84
C VAL A 144 -12.32 -6.70 11.17
N THR A 145 -11.42 -7.62 11.50
CA THR A 145 -11.44 -8.40 12.75
C THR A 145 -10.58 -7.70 13.80
N PHE A 146 -11.10 -7.57 15.03
CA PHE A 146 -10.31 -7.19 16.19
C PHE A 146 -9.89 -8.43 16.98
N GLU A 147 -8.60 -8.55 17.28
CA GLU A 147 -8.04 -9.61 18.12
C GLU A 147 -7.49 -9.01 19.42
N GLY A 148 -8.13 -9.32 20.54
CA GLY A 148 -7.80 -8.77 21.85
C GLY A 148 -6.62 -9.49 22.53
N LEU A 149 -5.39 -9.02 22.31
CA LEU A 149 -4.16 -9.60 22.88
C LEU A 149 -3.88 -9.21 24.35
N TRP A 150 -4.76 -8.44 24.99
CA TRP A 150 -4.62 -8.01 26.39
C TRP A 150 -5.09 -9.09 27.36
N SER A 151 -4.18 -9.59 28.19
CA SER A 151 -4.44 -10.68 29.13
C SER A 151 -3.52 -10.60 30.36
N ARG A 152 -3.85 -11.33 31.43
CA ARG A 152 -2.98 -11.48 32.61
C ARG A 152 -1.60 -12.04 32.26
N ASN A 153 -1.48 -12.81 31.18
CA ASN A 153 -0.21 -13.41 30.73
C ASN A 153 0.64 -12.43 29.90
N THR A 154 0.00 -11.59 29.07
CA THR A 154 0.71 -10.63 28.20
C THR A 154 1.04 -9.33 28.91
N HIS A 155 0.22 -8.90 29.88
CA HIS A 155 0.36 -7.62 30.60
C HIS A 155 0.32 -7.80 32.14
N PRO A 156 1.14 -8.69 32.74
CA PRO A 156 0.98 -9.14 34.14
C PRO A 156 1.09 -8.05 35.23
N ARG A 157 1.62 -6.86 34.90
CA ARG A 157 1.71 -5.70 35.83
C ARG A 157 0.56 -4.71 35.70
N GLU A 158 -0.11 -4.69 34.55
CA GLU A 158 -1.09 -3.66 34.16
C GLU A 158 -2.48 -4.26 33.91
N PHE A 159 -2.60 -5.59 33.88
CA PHE A 159 -3.87 -6.28 33.79
C PHE A 159 -4.68 -6.16 35.10
N PRO A 160 -5.99 -5.88 35.07
CA PRO A 160 -6.78 -5.60 36.27
C PRO A 160 -6.75 -6.71 37.34
N PRO A 161 -6.95 -6.33 38.63
CA PRO A 161 -7.14 -7.30 39.71
C PRO A 161 -8.42 -8.12 39.48
N GLU A 162 -8.50 -9.30 40.06
CA GLU A 162 -9.54 -10.30 39.76
C GLU A 162 -10.98 -9.86 40.08
N GLY A 163 -11.16 -8.89 40.99
CA GLY A 163 -12.47 -8.25 41.25
C GLY A 163 -12.91 -7.23 40.19
N ALA A 164 -12.04 -6.82 39.28
CA ALA A 164 -12.34 -5.88 38.20
C ALA A 164 -12.61 -6.63 36.89
N ARG A 165 -13.74 -6.33 36.24
CA ARG A 165 -14.15 -6.97 34.98
C ARG A 165 -13.37 -6.40 33.81
N ALA A 166 -12.16 -6.91 33.59
CA ALA A 166 -11.39 -6.64 32.37
C ALA A 166 -12.17 -7.10 31.14
N HIS A 167 -12.48 -6.16 30.24
CA HIS A 167 -13.14 -6.40 28.95
C HIS A 167 -12.73 -5.28 27.99
N PHE A 168 -12.94 -5.48 26.69
CA PHE A 168 -12.90 -4.41 25.70
C PHE A 168 -14.30 -3.81 25.54
N GLY A 169 -14.38 -2.50 25.26
CA GLY A 169 -15.64 -1.85 24.93
C GLY A 169 -16.19 -2.23 23.55
N ASP A 170 -17.41 -1.79 23.26
CA ASP A 170 -18.03 -1.98 21.94
C ASP A 170 -17.24 -1.26 20.84
N VAL A 171 -16.95 -1.99 19.77
CA VAL A 171 -16.08 -1.54 18.67
C VAL A 171 -16.86 -0.64 17.69
N ILE A 172 -16.49 0.63 17.52
CA ILE A 172 -17.29 1.61 16.75
C ILE A 172 -16.49 2.55 15.84
N GLY A 173 -16.83 2.64 14.54
CA GLY A 173 -16.21 3.62 13.63
C GLY A 173 -16.93 3.71 12.29
N ALA A 174 -16.26 4.25 11.27
CA ALA A 174 -16.79 4.43 9.92
C ALA A 174 -15.69 4.50 8.87
N SER A 175 -16.00 4.07 7.63
CA SER A 175 -15.29 4.51 6.43
C SER A 175 -15.44 6.04 6.24
N HIS A 176 -14.36 6.77 5.99
CA HIS A 176 -14.42 8.22 5.78
C HIS A 176 -13.29 8.75 4.86
N ASN A 177 -13.43 9.99 4.38
CA ASN A 177 -12.39 10.68 3.61
C ASN A 177 -11.41 11.48 4.47
N ALA A 178 -10.30 11.91 3.87
CA ALA A 178 -9.15 12.54 4.54
C ALA A 178 -9.49 13.80 5.35
N GLN A 179 -10.55 14.51 4.98
CA GLN A 179 -10.97 15.77 5.59
C GLN A 179 -11.71 15.55 6.93
N TYR A 180 -12.16 14.32 7.21
CA TYR A 180 -12.70 13.92 8.51
C TYR A 180 -11.71 13.04 9.28
N ARG A 181 -11.77 13.10 10.61
CA ARG A 181 -10.96 12.30 11.54
C ARG A 181 -11.77 12.00 12.79
N VAL A 182 -12.06 10.72 13.04
CA VAL A 182 -12.78 10.28 14.25
C VAL A 182 -12.00 10.63 15.52
N TRP A 183 -10.69 10.43 15.48
CA TRP A 183 -9.74 10.83 16.52
C TRP A 183 -8.39 11.23 15.91
N GLN A 184 -7.54 11.89 16.70
CA GLN A 184 -6.13 12.10 16.38
C GLN A 184 -5.35 12.35 17.68
N GLU A 185 -4.15 11.79 17.80
CA GLU A 185 -3.20 12.18 18.83
C GLU A 185 -2.97 13.70 18.87
N GLY A 186 -2.85 14.25 20.09
CA GLY A 186 -2.67 15.68 20.34
C GLY A 186 -3.90 16.57 20.06
N ARG A 187 -5.06 16.01 19.70
CA ARG A 187 -6.32 16.75 19.55
C ARG A 187 -7.30 16.46 20.68
N VAL A 188 -8.19 17.42 20.93
CA VAL A 188 -9.32 17.27 21.85
C VAL A 188 -10.34 16.28 21.27
N ALA A 189 -10.80 15.34 22.09
CA ALA A 189 -11.84 14.38 21.72
C ALA A 189 -13.21 15.04 21.48
N SER A 190 -14.02 14.47 20.58
CA SER A 190 -15.43 14.84 20.43
C SER A 190 -16.24 14.43 21.67
N MET A 191 -17.49 14.89 21.77
CA MET A 191 -18.38 14.49 22.86
C MET A 191 -18.70 12.98 22.78
N GLY A 192 -18.90 12.46 21.57
CA GLY A 192 -19.08 11.04 21.32
C GLY A 192 -17.85 10.20 21.66
N LEU A 193 -16.67 10.59 21.19
CA LEU A 193 -15.43 9.87 21.48
C LEU A 193 -15.11 9.90 22.99
N ARG A 194 -15.37 11.03 23.66
CA ARG A 194 -15.25 11.11 25.12
C ARG A 194 -16.23 10.18 25.84
N ARG A 195 -17.48 10.09 25.40
CA ARG A 195 -18.48 9.17 25.98
C ARG A 195 -18.17 7.69 25.74
N LEU A 196 -17.41 7.37 24.70
CA LEU A 196 -16.82 6.04 24.51
C LEU A 196 -15.68 5.78 25.51
N ALA A 197 -14.77 6.75 25.71
CA ALA A 197 -13.61 6.59 26.60
C ALA A 197 -13.96 6.65 28.10
N ASP A 198 -14.84 7.57 28.52
CA ASP A 198 -15.22 7.78 29.93
C ASP A 198 -16.23 6.73 30.42
N ASP A 199 -17.24 6.37 29.60
CA ASP A 199 -18.38 5.52 30.00
C ASP A 199 -18.52 4.20 29.21
N GLY A 200 -17.68 3.96 28.19
CA GLY A 200 -17.87 2.83 27.25
C GLY A 200 -19.04 3.00 26.25
N THR A 201 -19.69 4.17 26.20
CA THR A 201 -20.97 4.33 25.50
C THR A 201 -20.83 4.80 24.04
N THR A 202 -21.27 3.94 23.12
CA THR A 202 -21.16 4.14 21.66
C THR A 202 -22.19 5.12 21.08
N THR A 203 -23.38 5.24 21.68
CA THR A 203 -24.56 5.91 21.10
C THR A 203 -24.37 7.41 20.78
N ALA A 204 -23.41 8.07 21.44
CA ALA A 204 -23.07 9.45 21.14
C ALA A 204 -22.16 9.56 19.91
N LEU A 205 -21.10 8.75 19.83
CA LEU A 205 -20.20 8.69 18.69
C LEU A 205 -20.91 8.18 17.42
N GLU A 206 -21.83 7.21 17.56
CA GLU A 206 -22.65 6.71 16.46
C GLU A 206 -23.45 7.83 15.77
N LYS A 207 -23.94 8.81 16.54
CA LYS A 207 -24.67 9.97 16.02
C LYS A 207 -23.75 10.96 15.31
N GLU A 208 -22.54 11.17 15.82
CA GLU A 208 -21.52 12.01 15.17
C GLU A 208 -21.11 11.40 13.81
N LEU A 209 -20.79 10.09 13.78
CA LEU A 209 -20.45 9.35 12.56
C LEU A 209 -21.61 9.37 11.54
N LYS A 210 -22.85 9.19 12.00
CA LYS A 210 -24.06 9.28 11.15
C LYS A 210 -24.39 10.70 10.68
N ALA A 211 -23.87 11.75 11.31
CA ALA A 211 -24.02 13.13 10.83
C ALA A 211 -23.06 13.40 9.66
N GLU A 212 -21.78 13.05 9.81
CA GLU A 212 -20.78 13.16 8.73
C GLU A 212 -21.17 12.32 7.50
N ALA A 213 -21.67 11.11 7.72
CA ALA A 213 -22.22 10.22 6.69
C ALA A 213 -23.32 10.85 5.80
N ARG A 214 -24.06 11.82 6.34
CA ARG A 214 -25.15 12.50 5.61
C ARG A 214 -24.64 13.69 4.79
N LEU A 215 -23.45 14.19 5.10
CA LEU A 215 -22.79 15.27 4.38
C LEU A 215 -21.94 14.77 3.21
N LYS A 216 -21.49 13.51 3.26
CA LYS A 216 -20.61 12.89 2.25
C LYS A 216 -20.99 11.41 2.06
N SER A 217 -21.37 11.03 0.84
CA SER A 217 -21.91 9.70 0.51
C SER A 217 -21.01 8.53 0.92
N SER A 218 -21.65 7.39 1.18
CA SER A 218 -21.05 6.09 1.56
C SER A 218 -20.34 6.07 2.94
N VAL A 219 -21.10 5.66 3.97
CA VAL A 219 -20.58 5.24 5.27
C VAL A 219 -21.14 3.88 5.65
N THR A 220 -20.27 2.99 6.12
CA THR A 220 -20.61 1.78 6.89
C THR A 220 -19.53 1.59 7.98
N TYR A 221 -19.88 0.91 9.07
CA TYR A 221 -19.04 0.73 10.27
C TYR A 221 -17.97 -0.38 10.05
N TYR A 222 -16.88 -0.52 10.83
CA TYR A 222 -16.50 0.11 12.10
C TYR A 222 -15.13 0.87 11.91
N ILE A 223 -14.12 1.06 12.78
CA ILE A 223 -13.69 0.62 14.13
C ILE A 223 -13.07 1.81 14.91
N VAL A 224 -13.25 1.85 16.23
CA VAL A 224 -12.44 2.56 17.27
C VAL A 224 -12.50 1.68 18.53
N ILE A 225 -11.40 1.65 19.27
CA ILE A 225 -11.23 0.89 20.53
C ILE A 225 -10.47 1.79 21.51
N VAL A 226 -10.87 1.74 22.78
CA VAL A 226 -10.21 2.35 23.95
C VAL A 226 -9.93 1.23 24.94
#